data_AF-A0A0F9A172-F1
#
_entry.id   AF-A0A0F9A172-F1
#
_cell.length_a   1.000
_cell.length_b   1.000
_cell.length_c   1.000
_cell.angle_alpha   90.00
_cell.angle_beta   90.00
_cell.angle_gamma   90.00
#
_symmetry.space_group_name_H-M   'P 1'
#
loop_
_entity.id
_entity.type
_entity.pdbx_description
1 polymer ?
#
loop_
_entity_poly.entity_id
_entity_poly.type
_entity_poly.pdbx_seq_one_letter_code
_entity_poly.pdbx_strand_id
1 'polypeptide(L)' 'MNQYLRDVCKIGQGRECCRYLTAGPDGFCCEKLSSMKSHLDHATHMTARGDNCDGLVEVEYRIKLRGEENEQSH' A
#
# COMPACT_ATOMS: atom_id res chain seq x y z
N MET A 1 -8.64 -9.50 3.19
CA MET A 1 -7.29 -9.03 2.81
C MET A 1 -7.30 -8.84 1.30
N ASN A 2 -7.01 -7.63 0.81
CA ASN A 2 -6.96 -7.34 -0.63
C ASN A 2 -5.94 -8.27 -1.33
N GLN A 3 -6.34 -8.92 -2.43
CA GLN A 3 -5.50 -9.86 -3.19
C GLN A 3 -4.15 -9.23 -3.59
N TYR A 4 -4.16 -7.94 -3.93
CA TYR A 4 -2.96 -7.16 -4.23
C TYR A 4 -1.95 -7.17 -3.05
N LEU A 5 -2.42 -7.08 -1.81
CA LEU A 5 -1.53 -7.07 -0.65
C LEU A 5 -0.78 -8.40 -0.46
N ARG A 6 -1.41 -9.52 -0.84
CA ARG A 6 -0.79 -10.85 -0.75
C ARG A 6 0.11 -11.13 -1.95
N ASP A 7 -0.36 -10.84 -3.15
CA ASP A 7 0.32 -11.28 -4.38
C ASP A 7 1.40 -10.29 -4.81
N VAL A 8 1.12 -9.00 -4.62
CA VAL A 8 1.99 -7.90 -5.05
C VAL A 8 2.85 -7.41 -3.89
N CYS A 9 2.23 -6.98 -2.78
CA CYS A 9 3.01 -6.53 -1.61
C CYS A 9 3.62 -7.65 -0.77
N LYS A 10 3.25 -8.91 -1.04
CA LYS A 10 3.81 -10.11 -0.39
C LYS A 10 3.79 -10.04 1.15
N ILE A 11 2.70 -9.54 1.73
CA ILE A 11 2.54 -9.50 3.20
C ILE A 11 2.81 -10.89 3.79
N GLY A 12 3.71 -10.93 4.79
CA GLY A 12 4.09 -12.15 5.49
C GLY A 12 5.22 -12.95 4.83
N GLN A 13 5.70 -12.57 3.64
CA GLN A 13 6.78 -13.28 2.93
C GLN A 13 8.17 -12.72 3.25
N GLY A 14 8.39 -12.30 4.50
CA GLY A 14 9.70 -11.86 5.00
C GLY A 14 10.34 -10.76 4.16
N ARG A 15 11.53 -11.03 3.61
CA ARG A 15 12.31 -10.07 2.81
C ARG A 15 11.61 -9.66 1.52
N GLU A 16 10.74 -10.51 0.98
CA GLU A 16 10.00 -10.19 -0.25
C GLU A 16 8.79 -9.27 -0.01
N CYS A 17 8.36 -9.12 1.24
CA CYS A 17 7.31 -8.18 1.62
C CYS A 17 7.75 -6.75 1.31
N CYS A 18 6.83 -5.94 0.79
CA CYS A 18 7.07 -4.53 0.51
C CYS A 18 7.49 -3.79 1.78
N ARG A 19 8.60 -3.06 1.71
CA ARG A 19 9.08 -2.19 2.78
C ARG A 19 8.20 -0.96 2.96
N TYR A 20 7.63 -0.45 1.87
CA TYR A 20 6.92 0.82 1.87
C TYR A 20 5.43 0.70 2.19
N LEU A 21 4.95 -0.51 2.48
CA LEU A 21 3.56 -0.73 2.84
C LEU A 21 3.35 -0.36 4.31
N THR A 22 2.51 0.64 4.56
CA THR A 22 2.10 1.09 5.89
C THR A 22 0.60 0.89 6.09
N ALA A 23 0.14 0.94 7.34
CA ALA A 23 -1.28 0.95 7.68
C ALA A 23 -1.61 2.28 8.37
N GLY A 24 -2.62 2.96 7.86
CA GLY A 24 -3.17 4.20 8.40
C GLY A 24 -4.69 4.11 8.65
N PRO A 25 -5.34 5.23 9.00
CA PRO A 25 -6.79 5.26 9.29
C PRO A 25 -7.66 4.78 8.12
N ASP A 26 -7.21 5.05 6.89
CA ASP A 26 -7.93 4.73 5.66
C ASP A 26 -7.58 3.35 5.08
N GLY A 27 -6.71 2.59 5.75
CA GLY A 27 -6.27 1.26 5.33
C GLY A 27 -4.79 1.20 5.00
N PHE A 28 -4.43 0.43 3.97
CA PHE A 28 -3.03 0.18 3.60
C PHE A 28 -2.57 1.15 2.52
N CYS A 29 -1.44 1.81 2.77
CA CYS A 29 -0.88 2.83 1.87
C CYS A 29 0.56 2.47 1.47
N CYS A 30 0.98 2.93 0.29
CA CYS A 30 2.34 2.74 -0.23
C CYS A 30 3.11 4.06 -0.10
N GLU A 31 4.07 4.11 0.83
CA GLU A 31 4.86 5.29 1.16
C GLU A 31 6.14 5.45 0.30
N LYS A 32 6.24 4.70 -0.81
CA LYS A 32 7.43 4.68 -1.67
C LYS A 32 7.79 6.07 -2.22
N LEU A 33 6.77 6.89 -2.48
CA LEU A 33 6.90 8.22 -3.08
C LEU A 33 6.68 9.37 -2.09
N SER A 34 6.49 9.07 -0.80
CA SER A 34 6.28 10.09 0.21
C SER A 34 7.58 10.47 0.92
N SER A 35 7.50 11.47 1.80
CA SER A 35 8.61 11.85 2.69
C SER A 35 9.03 10.71 3.63
N MET A 36 8.19 9.70 3.86
CA MET A 36 8.48 8.56 4.72
C MET A 36 9.48 7.57 4.09
N LYS A 37 9.68 7.62 2.77
CA LYS A 37 10.60 6.72 2.06
C LYS A 37 11.98 6.68 2.70
N SER A 38 12.54 7.84 3.03
CA SER A 38 13.88 7.94 3.64
C SER A 38 13.92 7.27 5.01
N HIS A 39 12.90 7.47 5.85
CA HIS A 39 12.81 6.83 7.15
C HIS A 39 12.70 5.32 7.04
N LEU A 40 11.90 4.83 6.11
CA LEU A 40 11.72 3.39 5.85
C LEU A 40 12.99 2.76 5.28
N ASP A 41 13.74 3.48 4.43
CA ASP A 41 15.00 2.99 3.87
C ASP A 41 16.09 2.76 4.91
N HIS A 42 16.12 3.59 5.94
CA HIS A 42 17.09 3.49 7.03
C HIS A 42 16.63 2.58 8.17
N ALA A 43 15.40 2.07 8.14
CA ALA A 43 14.85 1.20 9.18
C ALA A 43 15.51 -0.19 9.14
N THR A 44 16.46 -0.42 10.05
CA THR A 44 17.21 -1.69 10.13
C THR A 44 16.41 -2.84 10.74
N HIS A 45 15.42 -2.53 11.58
CA HIS A 45 14.62 -3.50 12.34
C HIS A 45 13.51 -4.17 11.51
N MET A 46 13.18 -3.66 10.33
CA MET A 46 12.18 -4.27 9.47
C MET A 46 12.71 -5.59 8.89
N THR A 47 11.86 -6.59 8.67
CA THR A 47 12.22 -7.77 7.85
C THR A 47 11.95 -7.52 6.37
N ALA A 48 10.93 -6.70 6.06
CA ALA A 48 10.51 -6.34 4.72
C ALA A 48 11.60 -5.57 3.95
N ARG A 49 11.88 -5.98 2.71
CA ARG A 49 12.90 -5.39 1.85
C ARG A 49 12.43 -5.16 0.41
N GLY A 50 11.25 -5.62 0.04
CA GLY A 50 10.69 -5.49 -1.29
C GLY A 50 10.31 -4.04 -1.63
N ASP A 51 10.30 -3.76 -2.92
CA ASP A 51 9.85 -2.49 -3.51
C ASP A 51 8.80 -2.78 -4.59
N ASN A 52 7.71 -3.44 -4.18
CA ASN A 52 6.73 -4.02 -5.07
C ASN A 52 5.31 -3.45 -4.88
N CYS A 53 5.12 -2.36 -4.13
CA CYS A 53 3.81 -1.70 -4.02
C CYS A 53 3.49 -0.72 -5.17
N ASP A 54 4.19 -0.83 -6.30
CA ASP A 54 3.91 -0.07 -7.51
C ASP A 54 2.47 -0.38 -7.97
N GLY A 55 1.60 0.63 -7.95
CA GLY A 55 0.18 0.52 -8.29
C GLY A 55 -0.79 0.75 -7.14
N LEU A 56 -0.39 0.65 -5.86
CA LEU A 56 -1.24 1.07 -4.74
C LEU A 56 -1.56 2.58 -4.79
N VAL A 57 -0.67 3.37 -5.40
CA VAL A 57 -0.87 4.80 -5.65
C VAL A 57 -2.07 5.05 -6.56
N GLU A 58 -2.44 4.14 -7.48
CA GLU A 58 -3.61 4.29 -8.35
C GLU A 58 -4.87 3.61 -7.80
N VAL A 59 -4.73 2.53 -7.03
CA VAL A 59 -5.88 1.72 -6.59
C VAL A 59 -6.74 2.47 -5.57
N GLU A 60 -6.15 3.31 -4.71
CA GLU A 60 -6.94 4.20 -3.83
C GLU A 60 -7.77 5.21 -4.63
N TYR A 61 -7.26 5.75 -5.74
CA TYR A 61 -8.05 6.65 -6.59
C TYR A 61 -9.19 5.92 -7.31
N ARG A 62 -8.98 4.67 -7.76
CA ARG A 62 -10.05 3.90 -8.42
C ARG A 62 -11.17 3.45 -7.48
N ILE A 63 -10.88 3.18 -6.21
CA ILE A 63 -11.91 2.83 -5.23
C ILE A 63 -12.73 4.06 -4.83
N LYS A 64 -12.10 5.24 -4.68
CA LYS A 64 -12.84 6.49 -4.45
C LYS A 64 -13.79 6.83 -5.61
N LEU A 65 -13.35 6.64 -6.86
CA LEU A 65 -14.20 6.91 -8.04
C LEU A 65 -15.36 5.92 -8.23
N ARG A 66 -15.28 4.68 -7.71
CA ARG A 66 -16.43 3.74 -7.71
C ARG A 66 -17.32 3.87 -6.48
N GLY A 67 -16.90 4.63 -5.46
CA GLY A 67 -17.70 4.92 -4.28
C GLY A 67 -18.66 6.10 -4.46
N GLU A 68 -18.43 6.97 -5.44
CA GLU A 68 -19.26 8.17 -5.69
C GLU A 68 -20.40 7.96 -6.71
N GLU A 69 -20.53 6.77 -7.34
CA GLU A 69 -21.61 6.49 -8.31
C GLU A 69 -22.90 5.91 -7.67
N ASN A 70 -23.00 5.78 -6.33
CA ASN A 70 -24.18 5.21 -5.67
C ASN A 70 -24.96 6.18 -4.75
N GLU A 71 -24.74 7.49 -4.87
CA GLU A 71 -25.51 8.53 -4.16
C GLU A 71 -26.17 9.57 -5.09
N GLN A 72 -26.54 9.18 -6.32
CA GLN A 72 -27.50 9.93 -7.15
C GLN A 72 -28.49 8.99 -7.83
N SER A 73 -29.33 8.34 -7.05
CA SER A 73 -30.63 7.81 -7.50
C SER A 73 -31.58 7.75 -6.31
N HIS A 74 -32.15 8.90 -5.99
CA HIS A 74 -33.45 9.06 -5.34
C HIS A 74 -34.16 10.24 -5.98
#